data_AF-A0A1W9S331-F1
#
_entry.id   AF-A0A1W9S331-F1
#
_cell.length_a   1.000
_cell.length_b   1.000
_cell.length_c   1.000
_cell.angle_alpha   90.00
_cell.angle_beta   90.00
_cell.angle_gamma   90.00
#
_symmetry.space_group_name_H-M   'P 1'
#
loop_
_entity.id
_entity.type
_entity.pdbx_description
1 polymer ?
#
loop_
_entity_poly.entity_id
_entity_poly.type
_entity_poly.pdbx_seq_one_letter_code
_entity_poly.pdbx_strand_id
1 'polypeptide(L)'
;MKRVVFIAVFVLIMFGLSIAQMADNQYRGFPTFGYLDYNSSGFGARSRAMGGVYMALNHEGFNSFLNPACMVYTEKSVMSMEVVSSQDEYKDKYLYRELFLGFGDTVVTQDPFAYITYHEMDGAHTKLIQAGAVTPFTYFDRDLWFGGGFRTVYDLHVKFDTQVEPTLREIFTVKRGIDALNMSLAAKPVENIGLGLNLNYYVRGYESNLYFSNARQRDRSNFSGVNFDFGAVADFEIVRLGLVIRTGYTLTQKSVYFHSGGVNVYGDDAGLLDRITVKTKFPMTYGGGLSVFPMENFMLAFDIDLRPYSKVRLDIDNEHLDWMDFDEFDPEWEDLTQFRIGAEYVFDAGFADVPLRAGFHILPSLKTNESYHIDTVRVDDMLEFEMQTISKGDQMTTNILSFGTGMKFDKIWFDVAYEFGSSKHDNTISIYRGYTLDEPLEYKYSRLYISMGMLF
;
A
#
# COMPACT_ATOMS: atom_id res chain seq x y z
N MET A 1 -20.56 -30.26 43.69
CA MET A 1 -20.41 -28.80 43.47
C MET A 1 -18.98 -28.29 43.21
N LYS A 2 -17.92 -29.13 43.25
CA LYS A 2 -16.53 -28.72 42.92
C LYS A 2 -16.01 -29.21 41.55
N ARG A 3 -16.88 -29.76 40.69
CA ARG A 3 -16.52 -30.24 39.34
C ARG A 3 -17.14 -29.44 38.19
N VAL A 4 -17.98 -28.44 38.49
CA VAL A 4 -18.63 -27.57 37.47
C VAL A 4 -17.81 -26.30 37.21
N VAL A 5 -16.95 -25.89 38.16
CA VAL A 5 -16.06 -24.71 38.00
C VAL A 5 -14.82 -25.03 37.17
N PHE A 6 -14.43 -26.30 37.04
CA PHE A 6 -13.24 -26.69 36.28
C PHE A 6 -13.47 -26.77 34.76
N ILE A 7 -14.72 -26.93 34.32
CA ILE A 7 -15.08 -26.96 32.88
C ILE A 7 -15.28 -25.53 32.35
N ALA A 8 -15.75 -24.60 33.17
CA ALA A 8 -15.86 -23.17 32.80
C ALA A 8 -14.49 -22.49 32.61
N VAL A 9 -13.46 -22.94 33.31
CA VAL A 9 -12.08 -22.43 33.17
C VAL A 9 -11.35 -23.10 31.99
N PHE A 10 -11.69 -24.33 31.63
CA PHE A 10 -11.10 -25.01 30.46
C PHE A 10 -11.67 -24.50 29.12
N VAL A 11 -12.91 -24.03 29.10
CA VAL A 11 -13.54 -23.37 27.92
C VAL A 11 -13.02 -21.93 27.72
N LEU A 12 -12.58 -21.26 28.79
CA LEU A 12 -11.92 -19.94 28.70
C LEU A 12 -10.44 -20.03 28.27
N ILE A 13 -9.78 -21.17 28.50
CA ILE A 13 -8.39 -21.42 28.10
C ILE A 13 -8.28 -21.86 26.63
N MET A 14 -9.32 -22.48 26.07
CA MET A 14 -9.39 -22.85 24.65
C MET A 14 -9.75 -21.67 23.72
N PHE A 15 -10.17 -20.53 24.27
CA PHE A 15 -10.47 -19.30 23.52
C PHE A 15 -9.27 -18.35 23.41
N GLY A 16 -8.17 -18.59 24.12
CA GLY A 16 -7.01 -17.68 24.18
C GLY A 16 -5.89 -17.97 23.20
N LEU A 17 -5.86 -19.15 22.57
CA LEU A 17 -4.74 -19.57 21.71
C LEU A 17 -4.97 -19.36 20.21
N SER A 18 -6.11 -18.77 19.86
CA SER A 18 -6.47 -18.50 18.48
C SER A 18 -6.53 -17.00 18.18
N ILE A 19 -6.82 -16.13 19.15
CA ILE A 19 -7.14 -14.71 18.87
C ILE A 19 -5.94 -13.87 18.38
N ALA A 20 -4.70 -14.22 18.70
CA ALA A 20 -3.54 -13.38 18.32
C ALA A 20 -3.07 -13.60 16.86
N GLN A 21 -3.28 -14.81 16.30
CA GLN A 21 -3.17 -15.07 14.86
C GLN A 21 -4.53 -14.94 14.13
N MET A 22 -5.66 -14.99 14.87
CA MET A 22 -7.01 -14.78 14.34
C MET A 22 -7.42 -13.31 14.21
N ALA A 23 -6.85 -12.38 14.99
CA ALA A 23 -7.33 -10.99 15.00
C ALA A 23 -7.12 -10.27 13.67
N ASP A 24 -6.17 -10.72 12.85
CA ASP A 24 -5.97 -10.22 11.47
C ASP A 24 -6.38 -11.26 10.39
N ASN A 25 -6.29 -12.58 10.66
CA ASN A 25 -6.55 -13.62 9.64
C ASN A 25 -7.83 -14.48 9.82
N GLN A 26 -8.51 -14.50 10.97
CA GLN A 26 -9.68 -15.39 11.15
C GLN A 26 -10.96 -14.69 11.63
N TYR A 27 -10.91 -13.48 12.21
CA TYR A 27 -12.14 -12.91 12.78
C TYR A 27 -13.07 -12.21 11.80
N ARG A 28 -12.66 -11.92 10.56
CA ARG A 28 -13.60 -11.56 9.50
C ARG A 28 -13.00 -11.91 8.16
N GLY A 29 -13.66 -12.70 7.33
CA GLY A 29 -13.37 -12.69 5.90
C GLY A 29 -13.89 -11.41 5.25
N PHE A 30 -13.35 -10.29 5.71
CA PHE A 30 -13.21 -9.13 4.85
C PHE A 30 -11.96 -9.35 4.03
N PRO A 31 -11.91 -8.86 2.77
CA PRO A 31 -10.80 -9.11 1.86
C PRO A 31 -9.51 -8.89 2.62
N THR A 32 -8.71 -9.95 2.68
CA THR A 32 -7.29 -9.78 2.88
C THR A 32 -6.90 -8.76 1.82
N PHE A 33 -6.53 -7.54 2.21
CA PHE A 33 -6.10 -6.54 1.24
C PHE A 33 -4.75 -7.01 0.69
N GLY A 34 -4.73 -8.05 -0.16
CA GLY A 34 -3.56 -8.44 -0.94
C GLY A 34 -3.09 -7.29 -1.82
N TYR A 35 -3.95 -6.29 -2.03
CA TYR A 35 -3.69 -5.04 -2.72
C TYR A 35 -3.19 -3.91 -1.80
N LEU A 36 -2.40 -4.22 -0.76
CA LEU A 36 -1.62 -3.17 -0.10
C LEU A 36 -0.57 -2.64 -1.08
N ASP A 37 -0.82 -1.43 -1.62
CA ASP A 37 0.10 -0.78 -2.55
C ASP A 37 1.30 -0.18 -1.82
N TYR A 38 2.25 -1.04 -1.44
CA TYR A 38 3.57 -0.61 -0.99
C TYR A 38 4.48 -0.24 -2.16
N ASN A 39 4.00 -0.26 -3.41
CA ASN A 39 4.80 0.12 -4.55
C ASN A 39 4.99 1.65 -4.55
N SER A 40 6.18 2.14 -4.15
CA SER A 40 6.61 3.48 -4.50
C SER A 40 6.78 3.56 -6.02
N SER A 41 5.69 3.84 -6.70
CA SER A 41 5.67 4.21 -8.11
C SER A 41 6.15 5.66 -8.23
N GLY A 42 6.85 5.98 -9.32
CA GLY A 42 7.38 7.33 -9.51
C GLY A 42 6.32 8.41 -9.28
N PHE A 43 6.72 9.49 -8.62
CA PHE A 43 5.81 10.57 -8.30
C PHE A 43 5.88 11.67 -9.37
N GLY A 44 4.80 12.44 -9.51
CA GLY A 44 4.65 13.49 -10.52
C GLY A 44 3.98 12.95 -11.77
N ALA A 45 3.03 13.72 -12.32
CA ALA A 45 2.23 13.27 -13.44
C ALA A 45 3.12 12.96 -14.66
N ARG A 46 4.23 13.70 -14.84
CA ARG A 46 5.27 13.37 -15.82
C ARG A 46 5.82 11.94 -15.66
N SER A 47 6.24 11.56 -14.45
CA SER A 47 6.74 10.20 -14.17
C SER A 47 5.66 9.16 -14.42
N ARG A 48 4.45 9.40 -13.89
CA ARG A 48 3.28 8.52 -14.04
C ARG A 48 2.93 8.24 -15.49
N ALA A 49 2.90 9.27 -16.33
CA ALA A 49 2.63 9.15 -17.76
C ALA A 49 3.68 8.32 -18.52
N MET A 50 4.86 8.14 -17.94
CA MET A 50 5.96 7.31 -18.45
C MET A 50 6.08 5.98 -17.68
N GLY A 51 4.97 5.44 -17.17
CA GLY A 51 4.97 4.17 -16.44
C GLY A 51 5.63 4.26 -15.07
N GLY A 52 5.75 5.46 -14.50
CA GLY A 52 6.34 5.68 -13.18
C GLY A 52 7.87 5.60 -13.15
N VAL A 53 8.57 5.75 -14.28
CA VAL A 53 10.04 5.86 -14.31
C VAL A 53 10.50 7.17 -13.66
N TYR A 54 11.58 7.13 -12.89
CA TYR A 54 12.11 8.29 -12.19
C TYR A 54 13.61 8.26 -11.87
N MET A 55 14.25 7.11 -11.85
CA MET A 55 15.58 7.00 -11.24
C MET A 55 16.65 7.77 -12.02
N ALA A 56 16.53 7.82 -13.34
CA ALA A 56 17.42 8.56 -14.24
C ALA A 56 16.72 9.76 -14.90
N LEU A 57 15.72 10.35 -14.26
CA LEU A 57 14.94 11.47 -14.79
C LEU A 57 15.03 12.70 -13.91
N ASN A 58 14.91 13.86 -14.54
CA ASN A 58 14.76 15.12 -13.84
C ASN A 58 13.27 15.42 -13.65
N HIS A 59 12.76 15.18 -12.44
CA HIS A 59 11.36 15.40 -12.03
C HIS A 59 11.17 16.67 -11.21
N GLU A 60 11.94 17.72 -11.52
CA GLU A 60 11.80 19.07 -10.96
C GLU A 60 11.70 19.05 -9.42
N GLY A 61 10.66 19.65 -8.83
CA GLY A 61 10.48 19.76 -7.38
C GLY A 61 10.34 18.42 -6.65
N PHE A 62 10.14 17.32 -7.38
CA PHE A 62 9.98 15.99 -6.79
C PHE A 62 11.27 15.17 -6.70
N ASN A 63 12.37 15.65 -7.29
CA ASN A 63 13.67 14.96 -7.24
C ASN A 63 14.16 14.73 -5.81
N SER A 64 13.83 15.62 -4.87
CA SER A 64 14.18 15.48 -3.45
C SER A 64 13.66 14.16 -2.85
N PHE A 65 12.53 13.65 -3.33
CA PHE A 65 11.90 12.42 -2.86
C PHE A 65 12.38 11.18 -3.61
N LEU A 66 12.57 11.31 -4.93
CA LEU A 66 12.68 10.18 -5.85
C LEU A 66 14.12 9.67 -5.95
N ASN A 67 14.98 10.49 -6.56
CA ASN A 67 16.42 10.32 -6.58
C ASN A 67 17.04 11.68 -6.24
N PRO A 68 17.52 11.90 -5.00
CA PRO A 68 18.02 13.22 -4.60
C PRO A 68 19.19 13.69 -5.47
N ALA A 69 19.95 12.78 -6.10
CA ALA A 69 21.03 13.17 -7.01
C ALA A 69 20.52 13.86 -8.28
N CYS A 70 19.29 13.60 -8.72
CA CYS A 70 18.71 14.27 -9.88
C CYS A 70 18.40 15.75 -9.63
N MET A 71 18.43 16.22 -8.38
CA MET A 71 18.28 17.64 -8.06
C MET A 71 19.34 18.50 -8.76
N VAL A 72 20.53 17.95 -9.05
CA VAL A 72 21.64 18.68 -9.71
C VAL A 72 21.30 19.18 -11.12
N TYR A 73 20.23 18.67 -11.73
CA TYR A 73 19.73 19.14 -13.03
C TYR A 73 18.70 20.26 -12.91
N THR A 74 18.43 20.73 -11.69
CA THR A 74 17.51 21.84 -11.46
C THR A 74 18.31 23.14 -11.44
N GLU A 75 18.32 23.87 -12.55
CA GLU A 75 19.12 25.09 -12.70
C GLU A 75 18.56 26.29 -11.92
N LYS A 76 17.28 26.24 -11.55
CA LYS A 76 16.57 27.32 -10.84
C LYS A 76 15.81 26.78 -9.64
N SER A 77 15.41 27.68 -8.75
CA SER A 77 14.51 27.31 -7.67
C SER A 77 13.16 26.90 -8.27
N VAL A 78 12.63 25.79 -7.79
CA VAL A 78 11.45 25.15 -8.36
C VAL A 78 10.53 24.68 -7.25
N MET A 79 9.22 24.80 -7.46
CA MET A 79 8.19 24.22 -6.60
C MET A 79 7.21 23.42 -7.45
N SER A 80 6.74 22.30 -6.91
CA SER A 80 5.82 21.39 -7.59
C SER A 80 4.81 20.79 -6.62
N MET A 81 3.60 20.52 -7.10
CA MET A 81 2.57 19.81 -6.35
C MET A 81 1.81 18.85 -7.26
N GLU A 82 1.26 17.79 -6.68
CA GLU A 82 0.50 16.78 -7.42
C GLU A 82 -0.73 16.34 -6.64
N VAL A 83 -1.84 16.28 -7.36
CA VAL A 83 -3.11 15.72 -6.92
C VAL A 83 -3.39 14.45 -7.70
N VAL A 84 -3.85 13.41 -7.01
CA VAL A 84 -4.38 12.20 -7.62
C VAL A 84 -5.89 12.15 -7.44
N SER A 85 -6.58 11.64 -8.44
CA SER A 85 -7.95 11.15 -8.35
C SER A 85 -7.94 9.67 -8.71
N SER A 86 -8.17 8.81 -7.72
CA SER A 86 -8.34 7.37 -7.91
C SER A 86 -9.81 7.04 -8.18
N GLN A 87 -10.02 6.01 -8.99
CA GLN A 87 -11.27 5.31 -9.29
C GLN A 87 -11.01 3.80 -9.26
N ASP A 88 -10.15 3.36 -8.35
CA ASP A 88 -9.78 1.96 -8.21
C ASP A 88 -11.01 1.13 -7.79
N GLU A 89 -11.21 -0.04 -8.40
CA GLU A 89 -12.28 -0.98 -8.04
C GLU A 89 -11.66 -2.30 -7.58
N TYR A 90 -12.13 -2.81 -6.44
CA TYR A 90 -11.78 -4.13 -5.96
C TYR A 90 -13.03 -5.00 -6.01
N LYS A 91 -12.94 -6.13 -6.71
CA LYS A 91 -14.00 -7.14 -6.71
C LYS A 91 -13.49 -8.37 -6.01
N ASP A 92 -14.15 -8.65 -4.89
CA ASP A 92 -13.92 -9.85 -4.13
C ASP A 92 -15.23 -10.66 -4.05
N LYS A 93 -15.12 -11.98 -4.08
CA LYS A 93 -16.24 -12.87 -3.83
C LYS A 93 -16.10 -13.35 -2.40
N TYR A 94 -17.15 -13.17 -1.60
CA TYR A 94 -17.13 -13.65 -0.24
C TYR A 94 -18.22 -14.68 -0.01
N LEU A 95 -17.84 -15.82 0.56
CA LEU A 95 -18.78 -16.80 1.08
C LEU A 95 -19.16 -16.45 2.52
N TYR A 96 -20.37 -15.96 2.71
CA TYR A 96 -20.95 -15.89 4.05
C TYR A 96 -21.51 -17.26 4.42
N ARG A 97 -20.87 -17.92 5.39
CA ARG A 97 -21.39 -19.14 6.00
C ARG A 97 -21.67 -18.88 7.46
N GLU A 98 -22.95 -18.80 7.82
CA GLU A 98 -23.34 -18.91 9.22
C GLU A 98 -23.08 -20.35 9.67
N LEU A 99 -21.99 -20.56 10.41
CA LEU A 99 -21.81 -21.79 11.17
C LEU A 99 -22.78 -21.71 12.36
N PHE A 100 -23.99 -22.24 12.18
CA PHE A 100 -24.84 -22.57 13.33
C PHE A 100 -24.16 -23.72 14.08
N LEU A 101 -23.30 -23.38 15.03
CA LEU A 101 -22.88 -24.30 16.08
C LEU A 101 -24.11 -24.57 16.94
N GLY A 102 -24.85 -25.62 16.58
CA GLY A 102 -25.93 -26.15 17.41
C GLY A 102 -25.34 -26.66 18.71
N PHE A 103 -25.33 -25.82 19.75
CA PHE A 103 -25.07 -26.28 21.11
C PHE A 103 -26.31 -27.00 21.64
N GLY A 104 -26.40 -28.31 21.40
CA GLY A 104 -27.43 -29.19 21.95
C GLY A 104 -27.78 -30.38 21.06
N ASP A 105 -28.36 -31.43 21.65
CA ASP A 105 -28.74 -32.70 20.99
C ASP A 105 -29.76 -32.57 19.84
N THR A 106 -30.29 -31.36 19.60
CA THR A 106 -31.11 -31.08 18.42
C THR A 106 -30.22 -30.85 17.21
N VAL A 107 -29.99 -31.93 16.46
CA VAL A 107 -29.49 -31.88 15.08
C VAL A 107 -30.52 -31.13 14.24
N VAL A 108 -30.39 -29.81 14.16
CA VAL A 108 -31.13 -29.00 13.20
C VAL A 108 -30.54 -29.35 11.83
N THR A 109 -31.23 -30.21 11.09
CA THR A 109 -30.97 -30.56 9.69
C THR A 109 -31.39 -29.42 8.77
N GLN A 110 -31.02 -28.18 9.09
CA GLN A 110 -31.12 -27.11 8.12
C GLN A 110 -29.90 -27.19 7.19
N ASP A 111 -30.19 -27.29 5.90
CA ASP A 111 -29.18 -27.15 4.85
C ASP A 111 -28.35 -25.90 5.15
N PRO A 112 -27.00 -26.00 5.14
CA PRO A 112 -26.16 -24.83 5.26
C PRO A 112 -26.41 -23.93 4.04
N PHE A 113 -27.25 -22.92 4.20
CA PHE A 113 -27.37 -21.86 3.20
C PHE A 113 -26.08 -21.06 3.23
N ALA A 114 -25.17 -21.39 2.32
CA ALA A 114 -24.02 -20.55 2.04
C ALA A 114 -24.47 -19.46 1.07
N TYR A 115 -24.49 -18.21 1.54
CA TYR A 115 -24.77 -17.06 0.68
C TYR A 115 -23.45 -16.56 0.11
N ILE A 116 -23.25 -16.74 -1.20
CA ILE A 116 -22.15 -16.09 -1.92
C ILE A 116 -22.60 -14.66 -2.17
N THR A 117 -21.93 -13.70 -1.53
CA THR A 117 -22.16 -12.28 -1.78
C THR A 117 -20.97 -11.71 -2.55
N TYR A 118 -21.27 -10.88 -3.55
CA TYR A 118 -20.25 -10.14 -4.28
C TYR A 118 -20.01 -8.83 -3.57
N HIS A 119 -18.74 -8.50 -3.36
CA HIS A 119 -18.34 -7.24 -2.77
C HIS A 119 -17.59 -6.43 -3.81
N GLU A 120 -18.25 -5.38 -4.29
CA GLU A 120 -17.58 -4.32 -5.04
C GLU A 120 -17.16 -3.26 -4.03
N MET A 121 -15.86 -3.02 -3.94
CA MET A 121 -15.32 -1.99 -3.07
C MET A 121 -14.86 -0.81 -3.89
N ASP A 122 -15.35 0.35 -3.48
CA ASP A 122 -15.06 1.63 -4.11
C ASP A 122 -13.77 2.21 -3.51
N GLY A 123 -12.75 2.31 -4.36
CA GLY A 123 -11.48 2.96 -4.04
C GLY A 123 -11.45 4.45 -4.39
N ALA A 124 -12.56 5.03 -4.85
CA ALA A 124 -12.56 6.38 -5.40
C ALA A 124 -12.25 7.46 -4.34
N HIS A 125 -11.24 8.27 -4.63
CA HIS A 125 -10.88 9.43 -3.81
C HIS A 125 -9.98 10.41 -4.53
N THR A 126 -9.95 11.65 -4.03
CA THR A 126 -9.03 12.69 -4.51
C THR A 126 -8.17 13.17 -3.36
N LYS A 127 -6.86 13.31 -3.59
CA LYS A 127 -5.90 13.67 -2.56
C LYS A 127 -4.72 14.42 -3.14
N LEU A 128 -4.22 15.41 -2.41
CA LEU A 128 -2.90 15.97 -2.63
C LEU A 128 -1.87 14.93 -2.13
N ILE A 129 -1.19 14.27 -3.07
CA ILE A 129 -0.27 13.18 -2.73
C ILE A 129 1.15 13.66 -2.52
N GLN A 130 1.52 14.83 -3.04
CA GLN A 130 2.83 15.40 -2.77
C GLN A 130 2.89 16.90 -3.07
N ALA A 131 3.84 17.56 -2.43
CA ALA A 131 4.34 18.86 -2.81
C ALA A 131 5.80 19.00 -2.35
N GLY A 132 6.63 19.65 -3.17
CA GLY A 132 8.03 19.85 -2.83
C GLY A 132 8.63 21.05 -3.52
N ALA A 133 9.80 21.44 -3.04
CA ALA A 133 10.62 22.47 -3.63
C ALA A 133 12.09 22.06 -3.65
N VAL A 134 12.83 22.56 -4.64
CA VAL A 134 14.27 22.40 -4.77
C VAL A 134 14.86 23.76 -5.09
N THR A 135 15.98 24.11 -4.45
CA THR A 135 16.70 25.36 -4.70
C THR A 135 18.20 25.09 -4.87
N PRO A 136 18.80 25.51 -6.01
CA PRO A 136 20.24 25.55 -6.14
C PRO A 136 20.82 26.68 -5.26
N PHE A 137 22.04 26.49 -4.79
CA PHE A 137 22.84 27.51 -4.14
C PHE A 137 24.33 27.16 -4.25
N THR A 138 25.21 28.15 -4.19
CA THR A 138 26.67 27.94 -4.26
C THR A 138 27.29 28.18 -2.88
N TYR A 139 28.16 27.27 -2.44
CA TYR A 139 28.90 27.38 -1.18
C TYR A 139 30.32 26.84 -1.36
N PHE A 140 31.34 27.63 -1.01
CA PHE A 140 32.76 27.31 -1.24
C PHE A 140 33.08 26.84 -2.67
N ASP A 141 32.61 27.60 -3.68
CA ASP A 141 32.80 27.28 -5.11
C ASP A 141 32.27 25.90 -5.52
N ARG A 142 31.28 25.39 -4.76
CA ARG A 142 30.54 24.17 -5.07
C ARG A 142 29.08 24.50 -5.24
N ASP A 143 28.51 24.00 -6.33
CA ASP A 143 27.07 24.04 -6.55
C ASP A 143 26.42 22.92 -5.74
N LEU A 144 25.45 23.32 -4.94
CA LEU A 144 24.68 22.48 -4.06
C LEU A 144 23.20 22.70 -4.33
N TRP A 145 22.39 21.70 -4.03
CA TRP A 145 20.94 21.76 -4.14
C TRP A 145 20.33 21.34 -2.84
N PHE A 146 19.45 22.17 -2.30
CA PHE A 146 18.65 21.84 -1.14
C PHE A 146 17.20 21.63 -1.59
N GLY A 147 16.56 20.59 -1.09
CA GLY A 147 15.16 20.32 -1.41
C GLY A 147 14.41 19.71 -0.24
N GLY A 148 13.09 19.68 -0.36
CA GLY A 148 12.23 19.05 0.63
C GLY A 148 10.75 19.28 0.35
N GLY A 149 9.92 18.70 1.19
CA GLY A 149 8.47 18.79 1.10
C GLY A 149 7.79 17.60 1.75
N PHE A 150 6.67 17.16 1.18
CA PHE A 150 5.92 16.01 1.67
C PHE A 150 5.48 15.10 0.51
N ARG A 151 5.33 13.81 0.82
CA ARG A 151 4.74 12.81 -0.08
C ARG A 151 3.87 11.82 0.67
N THR A 152 2.87 11.25 0.01
CA THR A 152 2.15 10.06 0.44
C THR A 152 2.94 8.84 -0.03
N VAL A 153 3.40 8.01 0.91
CA VAL A 153 4.13 6.76 0.61
C VAL A 153 3.18 5.61 0.34
N TYR A 154 2.07 5.59 1.06
CA TYR A 154 1.02 4.58 0.97
C TYR A 154 -0.33 5.25 1.13
N ASP A 155 -1.31 4.87 0.31
CA ASP A 155 -2.68 5.36 0.35
C ASP A 155 -3.62 4.21 0.04
N LEU A 156 -4.58 3.97 0.93
CA LEU A 156 -5.65 3.01 0.74
C LEU A 156 -6.93 3.66 1.21
N HIS A 157 -7.83 3.89 0.27
CA HIS A 157 -9.20 4.21 0.56
C HIS A 157 -10.04 3.05 0.03
N VAL A 158 -10.79 2.41 0.90
CA VAL A 158 -11.74 1.38 0.53
C VAL A 158 -13.03 1.68 1.24
N LYS A 159 -14.11 1.78 0.46
CA LYS A 159 -15.46 1.86 0.99
C LYS A 159 -16.25 0.67 0.49
N PHE A 160 -16.93 0.04 1.43
CA PHE A 160 -17.81 -1.08 1.20
C PHE A 160 -19.13 -0.84 1.94
N ASP A 161 -20.23 -1.13 1.27
CA ASP A 161 -21.58 -0.89 1.76
C ASP A 161 -22.50 -1.95 1.16
N THR A 162 -22.78 -3.00 1.91
CA THR A 162 -23.64 -4.10 1.46
C THR A 162 -24.81 -4.30 2.40
N GLN A 163 -25.91 -4.79 1.84
CA GLN A 163 -27.03 -5.34 2.61
C GLN A 163 -26.89 -6.86 2.62
N VAL A 164 -26.50 -7.42 3.77
CA VAL A 164 -26.33 -8.87 3.95
C VAL A 164 -27.69 -9.54 4.19
N GLU A 165 -28.57 -8.87 4.93
CA GLU A 165 -29.94 -9.32 5.20
C GLU A 165 -30.93 -8.15 5.14
N PRO A 166 -32.25 -8.38 5.09
CA PRO A 166 -33.23 -7.29 5.08
C PRO A 166 -33.04 -6.25 6.20
N THR A 167 -32.52 -6.69 7.34
CA THR A 167 -32.25 -5.84 8.51
C THR A 167 -30.77 -5.58 8.77
N LEU A 168 -29.88 -6.25 8.03
CA LEU A 168 -28.44 -6.23 8.28
C LEU A 168 -27.70 -5.50 7.15
N ARG A 169 -27.13 -4.35 7.47
CA ARG A 169 -26.29 -3.57 6.57
C ARG A 169 -24.89 -3.48 7.15
N GLU A 170 -23.91 -3.79 6.33
CA GLU A 170 -22.49 -3.71 6.70
C GLU A 170 -21.87 -2.55 5.96
N ILE A 171 -21.27 -1.64 6.73
CA ILE A 171 -20.58 -0.48 6.19
C ILE A 171 -19.16 -0.53 6.69
N PHE A 172 -18.23 -0.61 5.76
CA PHE A 172 -16.82 -0.61 6.03
C PHE A 172 -16.18 0.55 5.31
N THR A 173 -15.44 1.38 6.05
CA THR A 173 -14.69 2.48 5.47
C THR A 173 -13.29 2.46 6.07
N VAL A 174 -12.32 2.15 5.22
CA VAL A 174 -10.91 2.20 5.56
C VAL A 174 -10.27 3.36 4.81
N LYS A 175 -9.64 4.25 5.57
CA LYS A 175 -8.81 5.33 5.04
C LYS A 175 -7.44 5.21 5.67
N ARG A 176 -6.58 4.38 5.08
CA ARG A 176 -5.21 4.18 5.52
C ARG A 176 -4.24 4.99 4.67
N GLY A 177 -3.20 5.50 5.29
CA GLY A 177 -2.12 6.14 4.54
C GLY A 177 -0.94 6.47 5.44
N ILE A 178 0.23 6.49 4.82
CA ILE A 178 1.49 6.91 5.44
C ILE A 178 2.03 8.06 4.61
N ASP A 179 2.31 9.17 5.26
CA ASP A 179 2.97 10.31 4.62
C ASP A 179 4.43 10.37 5.08
N ALA A 180 5.28 11.03 4.30
CA ALA A 180 6.66 11.31 4.67
C ALA A 180 6.95 12.79 4.42
N LEU A 181 7.56 13.44 5.41
CA LEU A 181 8.22 14.72 5.26
C LEU A 181 9.68 14.46 4.90
N ASN A 182 10.26 15.23 4.00
CA ASN A 182 11.65 15.02 3.63
C ASN A 182 12.49 16.30 3.58
N MET A 183 13.79 16.10 3.69
CA MET A 183 14.81 17.11 3.48
C MET A 183 15.98 16.47 2.73
N SER A 184 16.47 17.14 1.70
CA SER A 184 17.46 16.58 0.80
C SER A 184 18.56 17.56 0.48
N LEU A 185 19.75 17.04 0.27
CA LEU A 185 20.92 17.76 -0.20
C LEU A 185 21.52 17.01 -1.38
N ALA A 186 21.92 17.72 -2.42
CA ALA A 186 22.69 17.16 -3.52
C ALA A 186 23.86 18.05 -3.91
N ALA A 187 24.84 17.44 -4.56
CA ALA A 187 26.04 18.08 -5.01
C ALA A 187 26.53 17.43 -6.31
N LYS A 188 27.32 18.19 -7.05
CA LYS A 188 27.92 17.77 -8.31
C LYS A 188 29.44 17.68 -8.16
N PRO A 189 30.00 16.58 -7.63
CA PRO A 189 31.44 16.45 -7.41
C PRO A 189 32.26 16.58 -8.71
N VAL A 190 31.70 16.15 -9.83
CA VAL A 190 32.25 16.32 -11.19
C VAL A 190 31.10 16.61 -12.17
N GLU A 191 31.41 17.18 -13.35
CA GLU A 191 30.42 17.70 -14.31
C GLU A 191 29.38 16.70 -14.81
N ASN A 192 29.65 15.40 -14.70
CA ASN A 192 28.76 14.35 -15.16
C ASN A 192 28.22 13.46 -14.03
N ILE A 193 28.56 13.71 -12.76
CA ILE A 193 28.10 12.90 -11.64
C ILE A 193 27.41 13.78 -10.61
N GLY A 194 26.16 13.45 -10.30
CA GLY A 194 25.41 13.99 -9.17
C GLY A 194 25.35 12.98 -8.03
N LEU A 195 25.48 13.46 -6.80
CA LEU A 195 25.24 12.68 -5.59
C LEU A 195 24.18 13.38 -4.75
N GLY A 196 23.33 12.60 -4.09
CA GLY A 196 22.26 13.13 -3.25
C GLY A 196 22.04 12.32 -1.99
N LEU A 197 21.60 12.99 -0.95
CA LEU A 197 21.15 12.43 0.31
C LEU A 197 19.78 12.99 0.63
N ASN A 198 18.86 12.13 1.04
CA ASN A 198 17.52 12.50 1.49
C ASN A 198 17.25 11.89 2.86
N LEU A 199 16.71 12.67 3.79
CA LEU A 199 16.16 12.24 5.07
C LEU A 199 14.64 12.19 4.94
N ASN A 200 14.00 11.06 5.22
CA ASN A 200 12.54 11.00 5.32
C ASN A 200 12.11 10.77 6.77
N TYR A 201 11.11 11.52 7.20
CA TYR A 201 10.40 11.35 8.45
C TYR A 201 8.95 10.93 8.16
N TYR A 202 8.62 9.69 8.51
CA TYR A 202 7.29 9.14 8.29
C TYR A 202 6.33 9.66 9.34
N VAL A 203 5.20 10.16 8.87
CA VAL A 203 4.16 10.83 9.66
C VAL A 203 2.78 10.38 9.19
N ARG A 204 1.76 10.99 9.80
CA ARG A 204 0.34 10.68 9.63
C ARG A 204 0.01 9.31 10.20
N GLY A 205 -1.26 9.07 10.44
CA GLY A 205 -1.76 7.73 10.67
C GLY A 205 -3.14 7.63 10.05
N TYR A 206 -3.86 6.58 10.42
CA TYR A 206 -5.13 6.30 9.78
C TYR A 206 -6.28 6.28 10.77
N GLU A 207 -7.48 6.38 10.19
CA GLU A 207 -8.71 6.09 10.89
C GLU A 207 -9.46 5.02 10.12
N SER A 208 -9.75 3.91 10.79
CA SER A 208 -10.62 2.86 10.29
C SER A 208 -11.90 2.88 11.11
N ASN A 209 -13.04 2.83 10.44
CA ASN A 209 -14.33 2.62 11.07
C ASN A 209 -15.03 1.47 10.36
N LEU A 210 -15.33 0.42 11.11
CA LEU A 210 -16.00 -0.76 10.61
C LEU A 210 -17.27 -0.99 11.42
N TYR A 211 -18.41 -0.98 10.72
CA TYR A 211 -19.72 -1.30 11.25
C TYR A 211 -20.16 -2.64 10.70
N PHE A 212 -20.34 -3.60 11.59
CA PHE A 212 -20.74 -4.96 11.23
C PHE A 212 -21.83 -5.41 12.19
N SER A 213 -23.05 -5.60 11.68
CA SER A 213 -24.19 -5.96 12.52
C SER A 213 -24.36 -4.96 13.68
N ASN A 214 -24.27 -5.45 14.91
CA ASN A 214 -24.32 -4.67 16.13
C ASN A 214 -22.93 -4.36 16.71
N ALA A 215 -21.85 -4.62 15.97
CA ALA A 215 -20.48 -4.36 16.41
C ALA A 215 -19.88 -3.17 15.69
N ARG A 216 -19.12 -2.37 16.43
CA ARG A 216 -18.35 -1.26 15.91
C ARG A 216 -16.89 -1.46 16.25
N GLN A 217 -16.03 -1.40 15.24
CA GLN A 217 -14.60 -1.34 15.41
C GLN A 217 -14.09 0.02 14.94
N ARG A 218 -13.28 0.66 15.78
CA ARG A 218 -12.61 1.90 15.43
C ARG A 218 -11.14 1.76 15.74
N ASP A 219 -10.30 2.06 14.76
CA ASP A 219 -8.86 2.12 14.92
C ASP A 219 -8.40 3.51 14.53
N ARG A 220 -7.65 4.15 15.43
CA ARG A 220 -6.93 5.37 15.13
C ARG A 220 -5.45 5.17 15.40
N SER A 221 -4.63 5.33 14.37
CA SER A 221 -3.20 5.17 14.47
C SER A 221 -2.42 6.46 14.21
N ASN A 222 -1.16 6.47 14.62
CA ASN A 222 -0.14 7.44 14.23
C ASN A 222 1.15 6.69 13.89
N PHE A 223 1.83 7.09 12.82
CA PHE A 223 3.13 6.55 12.44
C PHE A 223 4.28 7.47 12.83
N SER A 224 5.43 6.86 13.07
CA SER A 224 6.72 7.54 13.18
C SER A 224 7.84 6.63 12.68
N GLY A 225 8.83 7.20 12.01
CA GLY A 225 9.97 6.45 11.50
C GLY A 225 10.91 7.37 10.76
N VAL A 226 12.17 6.95 10.62
CA VAL A 226 13.19 7.71 9.88
C VAL A 226 13.97 6.77 8.99
N ASN A 227 14.17 7.15 7.73
CA ASN A 227 15.14 6.50 6.86
C ASN A 227 15.94 7.54 6.07
N PHE A 228 17.01 7.06 5.41
CA PHE A 228 17.81 7.85 4.49
C PHE A 228 17.76 7.24 3.09
N ASP A 229 17.72 8.09 2.07
CA ASP A 229 17.89 7.66 0.69
C ASP A 229 19.18 8.27 0.13
N PHE A 230 20.02 7.44 -0.47
CA PHE A 230 21.23 7.84 -1.18
C PHE A 230 20.98 7.75 -2.67
N GLY A 231 21.21 8.85 -3.36
CA GLY A 231 21.07 8.95 -4.81
C GLY A 231 22.43 9.11 -5.49
N ALA A 232 22.59 8.50 -6.65
CA ALA A 232 23.64 8.83 -7.60
C ALA A 232 23.05 8.94 -9.01
N VAL A 233 23.62 9.83 -9.81
CA VAL A 233 23.27 9.97 -11.22
C VAL A 233 24.52 10.24 -12.05
N ALA A 234 24.62 9.62 -13.21
CA ALA A 234 25.70 9.84 -14.17
C ALA A 234 25.11 10.25 -15.53
N ASP A 235 25.59 11.35 -16.11
CA ASP A 235 25.12 11.91 -17.39
C ASP A 235 26.18 11.82 -18.47
N PHE A 236 25.85 11.19 -19.60
CA PHE A 236 26.72 11.06 -20.76
C PHE A 236 26.04 11.59 -22.03
N GLU A 237 25.23 12.65 -21.89
CA GLU A 237 24.47 13.35 -22.94
C GLU A 237 23.35 12.49 -23.54
N ILE A 238 23.69 11.40 -24.24
CA ILE A 238 22.74 10.47 -24.86
C ILE A 238 22.20 9.48 -23.83
N VAL A 239 23.00 9.16 -22.81
CA VAL A 239 22.68 8.15 -21.81
C VAL A 239 22.79 8.74 -20.42
N ARG A 240 21.77 8.54 -19.59
CA ARG A 240 21.80 8.85 -18.17
C ARG A 240 21.52 7.62 -17.34
N LEU A 241 22.31 7.41 -16.30
CA LEU A 241 22.19 6.31 -15.36
C LEU A 241 21.81 6.86 -13.98
N GLY A 242 20.86 6.23 -13.31
CA GLY A 242 20.42 6.58 -11.97
C GLY A 242 20.50 5.39 -11.02
N LEU A 243 20.87 5.65 -9.77
CA LEU A 243 20.90 4.68 -8.69
C LEU A 243 20.31 5.30 -7.44
N VAL A 244 19.46 4.55 -6.74
CA VAL A 244 18.89 4.93 -5.44
C VAL A 244 19.02 3.77 -4.48
N ILE A 245 19.53 4.03 -3.28
CA ILE A 245 19.60 3.09 -2.17
C ILE A 245 18.83 3.70 -1.00
N ARG A 246 17.82 3.01 -0.49
CA ARG A 246 17.06 3.46 0.68
C ARG A 246 17.42 2.58 1.87
N THR A 247 17.87 3.19 2.96
CA THR A 247 18.27 2.44 4.16
C THR A 247 17.07 1.73 4.76
N GLY A 248 17.32 0.57 5.38
CA GLY A 248 16.33 -0.06 6.25
C GLY A 248 15.97 0.87 7.41
N TYR A 249 14.77 0.70 7.95
CA TYR A 249 14.24 1.53 9.03
C TYR A 249 13.17 0.78 9.82
N THR A 250 12.82 1.32 10.99
CA THR A 250 11.68 0.83 11.76
C THR A 250 10.56 1.87 11.70
N LEU A 251 9.42 1.46 11.17
CA LEU A 251 8.18 2.23 11.24
C LEU A 251 7.43 1.82 12.51
N THR A 252 7.23 2.76 13.43
CA THR A 252 6.44 2.55 14.65
C THR A 252 5.05 3.12 14.45
N GLN A 253 4.04 2.25 14.51
CA GLN A 253 2.63 2.57 14.55
C GLN A 253 2.16 2.52 16.00
N LYS A 254 1.54 3.59 16.49
CA LYS A 254 0.78 3.57 17.75
C LYS A 254 -0.69 3.71 17.45
N SER A 255 -1.48 2.72 17.79
CA SER A 255 -2.92 2.65 17.57
C SER A 255 -3.68 2.69 18.89
N VAL A 256 -4.86 3.30 18.85
CA VAL A 256 -5.93 3.09 19.83
C VAL A 256 -7.01 2.30 19.12
N TYR A 257 -7.18 1.05 19.54
CA TYR A 257 -8.17 0.13 19.01
C TYR A 257 -9.38 0.10 19.94
N PHE A 258 -10.56 0.30 19.38
CA PHE A 258 -11.83 0.22 20.12
C PHE A 258 -12.73 -0.81 19.46
N HIS A 259 -13.25 -1.72 20.27
CA HIS A 259 -14.17 -2.77 19.84
C HIS A 259 -15.42 -2.76 20.73
N SER A 260 -16.58 -2.51 20.14
CA SER A 260 -17.88 -2.64 20.82
C SER A 260 -18.62 -3.87 20.30
N GLY A 261 -19.01 -4.76 21.21
CA GLY A 261 -19.91 -5.88 20.95
C GLY A 261 -21.32 -5.52 21.41
N GLY A 262 -22.09 -4.86 20.54
CA GLY A 262 -23.46 -4.42 20.82
C GLY A 262 -23.57 -2.89 20.92
N VAL A 263 -23.91 -2.24 19.81
CA VAL A 263 -24.40 -0.86 19.83
C VAL A 263 -25.75 -0.87 20.56
N ASN A 264 -25.76 -0.40 21.81
CA ASN A 264 -26.99 -0.31 22.57
C ASN A 264 -27.92 0.69 21.87
N VAL A 265 -29.23 0.41 21.81
CA VAL A 265 -30.25 1.21 21.07
C VAL A 265 -30.29 2.69 21.54
N TYR A 266 -29.63 2.99 22.66
CA TYR A 266 -29.50 4.32 23.28
C TYR A 266 -28.26 5.12 22.84
N GLY A 267 -27.39 4.58 21.99
CA GLY A 267 -26.29 5.33 21.36
C GLY A 267 -25.00 5.47 22.18
N ASP A 268 -24.91 4.85 23.35
CA ASP A 268 -23.66 4.75 24.11
C ASP A 268 -22.89 3.50 23.69
N ASP A 269 -21.75 3.70 23.02
CA ASP A 269 -20.83 2.62 22.62
C ASP A 269 -20.12 2.08 23.88
N ALA A 270 -20.59 0.96 24.43
CA ALA A 270 -19.84 0.18 25.41
C ALA A 270 -18.87 -0.75 24.65
N GLY A 271 -17.57 -0.61 24.88
CA GLY A 271 -16.56 -1.41 24.20
C GLY A 271 -15.25 -1.51 24.95
N LEU A 272 -14.41 -2.42 24.50
CA LEU A 272 -13.02 -2.55 24.95
C LEU A 272 -12.17 -1.58 24.17
N LEU A 273 -11.32 -0.86 24.89
CA LEU A 273 -10.31 0.01 24.30
C LEU A 273 -8.94 -0.56 24.65
N ASP A 274 -8.09 -0.70 23.65
CA ASP A 274 -6.72 -1.16 23.81
C ASP A 274 -5.77 -0.21 23.06
N ARG A 275 -4.52 -0.15 23.51
CA ARG A 275 -3.45 0.54 22.81
C ARG A 275 -2.48 -0.48 22.26
N ILE A 276 -2.27 -0.40 20.96
CA ILE A 276 -1.43 -1.36 20.24
C ILE A 276 -0.25 -0.58 19.65
N THR A 277 0.96 -1.02 19.94
CA THR A 277 2.17 -0.53 19.28
C THR A 277 2.67 -1.60 18.32
N VAL A 278 2.75 -1.29 17.04
CA VAL A 278 3.32 -2.17 16.01
C VAL A 278 4.61 -1.54 15.49
N LYS A 279 5.72 -2.26 15.57
CA LYS A 279 7.01 -1.85 14.97
C LYS A 279 7.29 -2.72 13.75
N THR A 280 7.26 -2.13 12.57
CA THR A 280 7.61 -2.78 11.31
C THR A 280 9.04 -2.46 10.92
N LYS A 281 9.92 -3.47 10.93
CA LYS A 281 11.32 -3.37 10.52
C LYS A 281 11.41 -3.59 9.01
N PHE A 282 11.56 -2.52 8.25
CA PHE A 282 11.77 -2.56 6.81
C PHE A 282 13.24 -2.76 6.45
N PRO A 283 13.54 -3.63 5.48
CA PRO A 283 14.91 -3.83 4.99
C PRO A 283 15.33 -2.70 4.04
N MET A 284 16.61 -2.70 3.66
CA MET A 284 17.15 -1.82 2.63
C MET A 284 16.54 -2.15 1.26
N THR A 285 16.27 -1.13 0.45
CA THR A 285 15.78 -1.28 -0.94
C THR A 285 16.74 -0.65 -1.94
N TYR A 286 16.75 -1.16 -3.17
CA TYR A 286 17.67 -0.74 -4.22
C TYR A 286 16.92 -0.47 -5.51
N GLY A 287 17.31 0.57 -6.22
CA GLY A 287 16.74 0.87 -7.52
C GLY A 287 17.78 1.39 -8.49
N GLY A 288 17.72 0.94 -9.74
CA GLY A 288 18.53 1.48 -10.85
C GLY A 288 17.66 1.88 -12.03
N GLY A 289 18.08 2.92 -12.75
CA GLY A 289 17.40 3.36 -13.96
C GLY A 289 18.33 3.86 -15.04
N LEU A 290 17.81 3.88 -16.26
CA LEU A 290 18.46 4.29 -17.49
C LEU A 290 17.51 5.19 -18.27
N SER A 291 18.02 6.32 -18.75
CA SER A 291 17.35 7.15 -19.74
C SER A 291 18.24 7.30 -20.97
N VAL A 292 17.66 7.17 -22.16
CA VAL A 292 18.35 7.31 -23.45
C VAL A 292 17.66 8.40 -24.25
N PHE A 293 18.45 9.23 -24.93
CA PHE A 293 18.00 10.35 -25.74
C PHE A 293 18.44 10.14 -27.20
N PRO A 294 17.73 9.31 -28.00
CA PRO A 294 18.11 9.08 -29.40
C PRO A 294 18.06 10.36 -30.25
N MET A 295 17.26 11.35 -29.82
CA MET A 295 17.10 12.67 -30.41
C MET A 295 16.87 13.69 -29.30
N GLU A 296 17.07 14.98 -29.58
CA GLU A 296 16.94 16.05 -28.57
C GLU A 296 15.56 16.11 -27.91
N ASN A 297 14.50 15.74 -28.65
CA ASN A 297 13.12 15.79 -28.20
C ASN A 297 12.48 14.42 -28.00
N PHE A 298 13.26 13.34 -28.01
CA PHE A 298 12.76 11.99 -27.78
C PHE A 298 13.58 11.27 -26.71
N MET A 299 12.89 10.76 -25.70
CA MET A 299 13.49 10.05 -24.59
C MET A 299 12.84 8.68 -24.40
N LEU A 300 13.66 7.68 -24.10
CA LEU A 300 13.26 6.38 -23.62
C LEU A 300 13.83 6.18 -22.21
N ALA A 301 13.04 5.61 -21.30
CA ALA A 301 13.46 5.40 -19.92
C ALA A 301 13.06 4.00 -19.42
N PHE A 302 13.90 3.44 -18.55
CA PHE A 302 13.70 2.14 -17.92
C PHE A 302 14.18 2.18 -16.47
N ASP A 303 13.38 1.65 -15.55
CA ASP A 303 13.74 1.48 -14.14
C ASP A 303 13.51 0.05 -13.67
N ILE A 304 14.36 -0.41 -12.74
CA ILE A 304 14.19 -1.60 -11.93
C ILE A 304 14.28 -1.24 -10.44
N ASP A 305 13.32 -1.70 -9.65
CA ASP A 305 13.22 -1.45 -8.20
C ASP A 305 13.09 -2.79 -7.46
N LEU A 306 13.98 -3.02 -6.50
CA LEU A 306 14.13 -4.27 -5.76
C LEU A 306 13.89 -4.02 -4.28
N ARG A 307 12.89 -4.71 -3.72
CA ARG A 307 12.47 -4.53 -2.32
C ARG A 307 12.31 -5.88 -1.64
N PRO A 308 13.26 -6.25 -0.77
CA PRO A 308 13.30 -7.59 -0.19
C PRO A 308 12.32 -7.72 0.99
N TYR A 309 11.03 -7.46 0.76
CA TYR A 309 10.03 -7.41 1.83
C TYR A 309 9.77 -8.74 2.55
N SER A 310 10.24 -9.88 2.02
CA SER A 310 10.34 -11.14 2.78
C SER A 310 11.18 -11.04 4.05
N LYS A 311 12.02 -10.01 4.17
CA LYS A 311 12.84 -9.72 5.35
C LYS A 311 12.16 -8.77 6.33
N VAL A 312 10.92 -8.36 6.10
CA VAL A 312 10.17 -7.52 7.04
C VAL A 312 9.87 -8.33 8.30
N ARG A 313 9.97 -7.66 9.45
CA ARG A 313 9.60 -8.23 10.75
C ARG A 313 8.70 -7.27 11.50
N LEU A 314 7.69 -7.81 12.17
CA LEU A 314 6.75 -7.06 13.01
C LEU A 314 7.01 -7.38 14.48
N ASP A 315 6.93 -6.37 15.33
CA ASP A 315 6.90 -6.48 16.79
C ASP A 315 5.61 -5.80 17.25
N ILE A 316 4.75 -6.54 17.96
CA ILE A 316 3.40 -6.14 18.35
C ILE A 316 3.30 -6.17 19.88
N ASP A 317 2.94 -5.04 20.47
CA ASP A 317 2.86 -4.80 21.91
C ASP A 317 1.48 -4.20 22.25
N ASN A 318 0.69 -4.90 23.06
CA ASN A 318 -0.67 -4.57 23.45
C ASN A 318 -0.71 -4.16 24.93
N GLU A 319 -1.42 -3.08 25.26
CA GLU A 319 -1.44 -2.55 26.64
C GLU A 319 -2.29 -3.40 27.61
N HIS A 320 -3.34 -4.04 27.13
CA HIS A 320 -4.29 -4.79 27.98
C HIS A 320 -4.43 -6.26 27.62
N LEU A 321 -3.91 -6.66 26.46
CA LEU A 321 -3.98 -8.00 25.93
C LEU A 321 -2.57 -8.59 25.76
N ASP A 322 -1.73 -8.50 26.81
CA ASP A 322 -0.29 -8.88 26.79
C ASP A 322 -0.01 -10.30 26.26
N TRP A 323 -1.00 -11.20 26.29
CA TRP A 323 -0.90 -12.55 25.72
C TRP A 323 -0.93 -12.57 24.18
N MET A 324 -1.25 -11.43 23.55
CA MET A 324 -1.18 -11.19 22.11
C MET A 324 0.11 -10.49 21.71
N ASP A 325 1.06 -10.31 22.63
CA ASP A 325 2.34 -9.70 22.30
C ASP A 325 3.19 -10.66 21.48
N PHE A 326 3.81 -10.11 20.44
CA PHE A 326 4.72 -10.85 19.56
C PHE A 326 6.01 -10.05 19.44
N ASP A 327 7.08 -10.55 20.06
CA ASP A 327 8.41 -9.94 19.95
C ASP A 327 8.94 -9.94 18.50
N GLU A 328 8.55 -10.94 17.71
CA GLU A 328 8.91 -11.04 16.29
C GLU A 328 7.90 -11.92 15.51
N PHE A 329 7.12 -11.29 14.64
CA PHE A 329 6.20 -11.92 13.70
C PHE A 329 6.70 -11.71 12.26
N ASP A 330 6.78 -12.80 11.49
CA ASP A 330 7.06 -12.76 10.06
C ASP A 330 5.72 -12.66 9.31
N PRO A 331 5.44 -11.56 8.59
CA PRO A 331 4.20 -11.41 7.84
C PRO A 331 4.17 -12.25 6.56
N GLU A 332 5.25 -13.00 6.28
CA GLU A 332 5.43 -13.88 5.13
C GLU A 332 5.18 -13.16 3.79
N TRP A 333 5.59 -11.89 3.72
CA TRP A 333 5.51 -11.08 2.52
C TRP A 333 6.50 -11.55 1.45
N GLU A 334 6.13 -11.35 0.20
CA GLU A 334 7.01 -11.59 -0.94
C GLU A 334 7.91 -10.40 -1.24
N ASP A 335 9.06 -10.69 -1.85
CA ASP A 335 9.91 -9.65 -2.42
C ASP A 335 9.19 -8.97 -3.60
N LEU A 336 9.34 -7.65 -3.71
CA LEU A 336 8.81 -6.90 -4.86
C LEU A 336 9.95 -6.59 -5.82
N THR A 337 9.78 -7.03 -7.06
CA THR A 337 10.61 -6.59 -8.19
C THR A 337 9.72 -5.88 -9.18
N GLN A 338 9.96 -4.58 -9.36
CA GLN A 338 9.15 -3.74 -10.25
C GLN A 338 9.99 -3.28 -11.45
N PHE A 339 9.46 -3.52 -12.65
CA PHE A 339 9.98 -2.99 -13.91
C PHE A 339 9.09 -1.87 -14.41
N ARG A 340 9.71 -0.82 -14.94
CA ARG A 340 9.02 0.33 -15.53
C ARG A 340 9.71 0.71 -16.83
N ILE A 341 8.92 1.04 -17.83
CA ILE A 341 9.41 1.57 -19.11
C ILE A 341 8.53 2.74 -19.52
N GLY A 342 9.15 3.78 -20.08
CA GLY A 342 8.45 4.97 -20.51
C GLY A 342 9.12 5.63 -21.70
N ALA A 343 8.33 6.44 -22.41
CA ALA A 343 8.79 7.27 -23.50
C ALA A 343 8.18 8.66 -23.40
N GLU A 344 8.93 9.67 -23.80
CA GLU A 344 8.49 11.06 -23.91
C GLU A 344 8.95 11.62 -25.25
N TYR A 345 8.03 12.30 -25.95
CA TYR A 345 8.35 13.12 -27.10
C TYR A 345 7.86 14.55 -26.87
N VAL A 346 8.72 15.55 -27.07
CA VAL A 346 8.40 16.96 -26.83
C VAL A 346 8.16 17.69 -28.14
N PHE A 347 6.97 18.26 -28.29
CA PHE A 347 6.62 19.14 -29.41
C PHE A 347 6.78 20.60 -29.00
N ASP A 348 7.54 21.37 -29.78
CA ASP A 348 7.56 22.84 -29.65
C ASP A 348 6.35 23.42 -30.41
N ALA A 349 5.38 23.94 -29.66
CA ALA A 349 4.19 24.58 -30.22
C ALA A 349 4.37 26.10 -30.44
N GLY A 350 5.57 26.63 -30.19
CA GLY A 350 5.94 28.05 -30.31
C GLY A 350 5.55 28.91 -29.10
N PHE A 351 4.48 28.57 -28.38
CA PHE A 351 4.06 29.26 -27.15
C PHE A 351 4.29 28.44 -25.88
N ALA A 352 4.52 27.14 -26.03
CA ALA A 352 4.79 26.19 -24.96
C ALA A 352 5.39 24.90 -25.54
N ASP A 353 6.13 24.17 -24.71
CA ASP A 353 6.51 22.79 -25.00
C ASP A 353 5.35 21.86 -24.60
N VAL A 354 4.97 20.97 -25.51
CA VAL A 354 3.89 20.00 -25.32
C VAL A 354 4.48 18.59 -25.36
N PRO A 355 4.75 17.97 -24.19
CA PRO A 355 5.18 16.58 -24.14
C PRO A 355 4.02 15.63 -24.39
N LEU A 356 4.26 14.57 -25.17
CA LEU A 356 3.43 13.37 -25.23
C LEU A 356 4.18 12.21 -24.61
N ARG A 357 3.50 11.47 -23.73
CA ARG A 357 4.11 10.42 -22.92
C ARG A 357 3.26 9.16 -22.93
N ALA A 358 3.95 8.04 -22.91
CA ALA A 358 3.35 6.74 -22.67
C ALA A 358 4.32 5.88 -21.87
N GLY A 359 3.78 4.93 -21.13
CA GLY A 359 4.61 3.97 -20.41
C GLY A 359 3.84 2.79 -19.86
N PHE A 360 4.61 1.85 -19.33
CA PHE A 360 4.14 0.60 -18.79
C PHE A 360 4.90 0.25 -17.52
N HIS A 361 4.22 -0.31 -16.54
CA HIS A 361 4.88 -0.96 -15.42
C HIS A 361 4.09 -2.15 -14.89
N ILE A 362 4.79 -3.02 -14.18
CA ILE A 362 4.16 -4.04 -13.34
C ILE A 362 4.01 -3.54 -11.91
N LEU A 363 2.97 -3.99 -11.24
CA LEU A 363 2.64 -3.66 -9.86
C LEU A 363 2.44 -4.98 -9.09
N PRO A 364 3.53 -5.60 -8.61
CA PRO A 364 3.46 -6.83 -7.82
C PRO A 364 2.87 -6.53 -6.43
N SER A 365 2.17 -7.50 -5.87
CA SER A 365 1.57 -7.45 -4.54
C SER A 365 2.49 -8.06 -3.48
N LEU A 366 2.33 -7.64 -2.22
CA LEU A 366 3.08 -8.24 -1.10
C LEU A 366 2.71 -9.70 -0.83
N LYS A 367 1.51 -10.11 -1.25
CA LYS A 367 0.98 -11.44 -0.98
C LYS A 367 0.95 -12.30 -2.25
N THR A 368 1.05 -13.60 -2.03
CA THR A 368 0.71 -14.61 -3.03
C THR A 368 -0.79 -14.90 -2.99
N ASN A 369 -1.30 -15.55 -4.03
CA ASN A 369 -2.60 -16.18 -3.93
C ASN A 369 -2.59 -17.21 -2.80
N GLU A 370 -3.59 -17.21 -1.93
CA GLU A 370 -3.64 -18.11 -0.78
C GLU A 370 -4.84 -19.04 -0.88
N SER A 371 -4.62 -20.29 -1.26
CA SER A 371 -5.67 -21.32 -1.22
C SER A 371 -5.86 -21.82 0.20
N TYR A 372 -7.06 -21.66 0.75
CA TYR A 372 -7.39 -22.13 2.09
C TYR A 372 -8.04 -23.51 2.02
N HIS A 373 -7.52 -24.44 2.81
CA HIS A 373 -8.09 -25.77 3.02
C HIS A 373 -8.53 -25.89 4.48
N ILE A 374 -9.84 -25.96 4.73
CA ILE A 374 -10.37 -26.11 6.09
C ILE A 374 -10.83 -27.54 6.29
N ASP A 375 -10.08 -28.30 7.09
CA ASP A 375 -10.35 -29.67 7.47
C ASP A 375 -10.82 -29.75 8.92
N THR A 376 -11.96 -30.39 9.18
CA THR A 376 -12.37 -30.72 10.56
C THR A 376 -11.72 -32.03 10.99
N VAL A 377 -10.85 -31.98 12.00
CA VAL A 377 -10.33 -33.15 12.70
C VAL A 377 -11.23 -33.47 13.89
N ARG A 378 -11.86 -34.65 13.85
CA ARG A 378 -12.55 -35.22 15.02
C ARG A 378 -11.53 -35.85 15.96
N VAL A 379 -11.46 -35.35 17.20
CA VAL A 379 -10.73 -35.98 18.30
C VAL A 379 -11.77 -36.56 19.25
N ASP A 380 -11.95 -37.88 19.18
CA ASP A 380 -13.04 -38.63 19.82
C ASP A 380 -14.44 -38.17 19.36
N ASP A 381 -15.49 -38.94 19.69
CA ASP A 381 -16.88 -38.69 19.26
C ASP A 381 -17.49 -37.36 19.80
N MET A 382 -16.70 -36.47 20.42
CA MET A 382 -17.17 -35.27 21.12
C MET A 382 -16.48 -33.95 20.77
N LEU A 383 -15.32 -33.93 20.09
CA LEU A 383 -14.65 -32.68 19.71
C LEU A 383 -14.27 -32.65 18.23
N GLU A 384 -14.85 -31.69 17.51
CA GLU A 384 -14.42 -31.29 16.17
C GLU A 384 -13.52 -30.08 16.27
N PHE A 385 -12.31 -30.19 15.74
CA PHE A 385 -11.35 -29.09 15.59
C PHE A 385 -11.27 -28.72 14.11
N GLU A 386 -11.34 -27.44 13.78
CA GLU A 386 -11.02 -26.98 12.44
C GLU A 386 -9.51 -26.74 12.31
N MET A 387 -8.89 -27.45 11.38
CA MET A 387 -7.52 -27.21 10.93
C MET A 387 -7.58 -26.48 9.60
N GLN A 388 -7.00 -25.29 9.56
CA GLN A 388 -6.84 -24.52 8.33
C GLN A 388 -5.42 -24.72 7.81
N THR A 389 -5.31 -25.30 6.61
CA THR A 389 -4.05 -25.34 5.85
C THR A 389 -4.10 -24.26 4.78
N ILE A 390 -3.03 -23.47 4.66
CA ILE A 390 -2.90 -22.42 3.64
C ILE A 390 -1.88 -22.90 2.62
N SER A 391 -2.27 -22.98 1.35
CA SER A 391 -1.38 -23.21 0.23
C SER A 391 -1.14 -21.91 -0.50
N LYS A 392 0.13 -21.56 -0.72
CA LYS A 392 0.52 -20.34 -1.42
C LYS A 392 0.72 -20.63 -2.91
N GLY A 393 0.06 -19.85 -3.75
CA GLY A 393 0.23 -19.79 -5.19
C GLY A 393 1.21 -18.70 -5.61
N ASP A 394 1.04 -18.18 -6.82
CA ASP A 394 1.92 -17.15 -7.39
C ASP A 394 1.63 -15.76 -6.80
N GLN A 395 2.63 -14.87 -6.87
CA GLN A 395 2.50 -13.46 -6.49
C GLN A 395 1.52 -12.74 -7.44
N MET A 396 0.54 -12.06 -6.85
CA MET A 396 -0.39 -11.24 -7.62
C MET A 396 0.34 -10.07 -8.30
N THR A 397 0.07 -9.82 -9.58
CA THR A 397 0.73 -8.75 -10.35
C THR A 397 -0.26 -8.04 -11.26
N THR A 398 -0.31 -6.72 -11.13
CA THR A 398 -1.14 -5.87 -11.99
C THR A 398 -0.29 -5.21 -13.07
N ASN A 399 -0.73 -5.30 -14.32
CA ASN A 399 -0.08 -4.66 -15.46
C ASN A 399 -0.73 -3.29 -15.69
N ILE A 400 0.06 -2.22 -15.60
CA ILE A 400 -0.43 -0.84 -15.72
C ILE A 400 0.10 -0.20 -17.00
N LEU A 401 -0.82 0.34 -17.79
CA LEU A 401 -0.53 1.23 -18.91
C LEU A 401 -0.77 2.67 -18.49
N SER A 402 0.03 3.56 -19.02
CA SER A 402 0.00 4.98 -18.70
C SER A 402 0.15 5.84 -19.94
N PHE A 403 -0.56 6.96 -19.93
CA PHE A 403 -0.49 7.98 -20.96
C PHE A 403 -0.55 9.34 -20.29
N GLY A 404 0.07 10.34 -20.90
CA GLY A 404 -0.06 11.69 -20.40
C GLY A 404 0.53 12.72 -21.31
N THR A 405 0.26 13.96 -20.94
CA THR A 405 0.72 15.15 -21.65
C THR A 405 0.89 16.29 -20.67
N GLY A 406 1.34 17.43 -21.18
CA GLY A 406 1.47 18.63 -20.40
C GLY A 406 1.62 19.87 -21.28
N MET A 407 1.78 21.00 -20.63
CA MET A 407 2.19 22.25 -21.25
C MET A 407 3.24 22.87 -20.35
N LYS A 408 4.40 23.18 -20.92
CA LYS A 408 5.48 23.85 -20.22
C LYS A 408 5.73 25.21 -20.87
N PHE A 409 5.51 26.25 -20.07
CA PHE A 409 5.86 27.63 -20.38
C PHE A 409 7.20 27.96 -19.71
N ASP A 410 7.75 29.15 -19.98
CA ASP A 410 9.04 29.60 -19.43
C ASP A 410 9.20 29.46 -17.92
N LYS A 411 8.10 29.62 -17.16
CA LYS A 411 8.13 29.63 -15.68
C LYS A 411 7.14 28.67 -15.03
N ILE A 412 6.14 28.20 -15.74
CA ILE A 412 5.04 27.40 -15.16
C ILE A 412 4.80 26.23 -16.08
N TRP A 413 4.47 25.08 -15.50
CA TRP A 413 4.01 23.93 -16.29
C TRP A 413 2.86 23.21 -15.59
N PHE A 414 2.13 22.46 -16.40
CA PHE A 414 1.03 21.62 -16.01
C PHE A 414 1.19 20.28 -16.69
N ASP A 415 1.05 19.19 -15.96
CA ASP A 415 1.07 17.84 -16.50
C ASP A 415 -0.18 17.09 -16.05
N VAL A 416 -0.67 16.23 -16.93
CA VAL A 416 -1.77 15.30 -16.66
C VAL A 416 -1.34 13.91 -17.09
N ALA A 417 -1.60 12.92 -16.24
CA ALA A 417 -1.36 11.52 -16.55
C ALA A 417 -2.55 10.67 -16.16
N TYR A 418 -2.85 9.67 -16.97
CA TYR A 418 -3.85 8.68 -16.70
C TYR A 418 -3.20 7.30 -16.72
N GLU A 419 -3.41 6.54 -15.65
CA GLU A 419 -2.96 5.17 -15.49
C GLU A 419 -4.18 4.26 -15.42
N PHE A 420 -4.13 3.14 -16.13
CA PHE A 420 -5.14 2.09 -16.02
C PHE A 420 -4.53 0.70 -16.15
N GLY A 421 -5.16 -0.26 -15.51
CA GLY A 421 -4.76 -1.65 -15.60
C GLY A 421 -5.72 -2.54 -14.86
N SER A 422 -5.50 -3.84 -14.98
CA SER A 422 -6.28 -4.82 -14.23
C SER A 422 -5.47 -6.06 -13.95
N SER A 423 -5.76 -6.70 -12.83
CA SER A 423 -5.33 -8.06 -12.52
C SER A 423 -6.52 -8.91 -12.16
N LYS A 424 -6.43 -10.20 -12.49
CA LYS A 424 -7.39 -11.21 -12.09
C LYS A 424 -6.62 -12.41 -11.58
N HIS A 425 -6.96 -12.86 -10.39
CA HIS A 425 -6.30 -13.96 -9.72
C HIS A 425 -7.36 -14.93 -9.22
N ASP A 426 -7.22 -16.20 -9.57
CA ASP A 426 -8.10 -17.23 -9.04
C ASP A 426 -7.61 -17.57 -7.64
N ASN A 427 -8.45 -17.31 -6.64
CA ASN A 427 -8.27 -17.79 -5.29
C ASN A 427 -9.13 -19.03 -5.08
N THR A 428 -8.63 -20.07 -4.43
CA THR A 428 -9.37 -21.33 -4.28
C THR A 428 -9.57 -21.63 -2.80
N ILE A 429 -10.81 -21.54 -2.34
CA ILE A 429 -11.21 -21.96 -0.99
C ILE A 429 -11.78 -23.36 -1.07
N SER A 430 -11.06 -24.33 -0.51
CA SER A 430 -11.55 -25.70 -0.35
C SER A 430 -12.10 -25.91 1.06
N ILE A 431 -13.40 -26.19 1.12
CA ILE A 431 -14.15 -26.39 2.34
C ILE A 431 -14.44 -27.90 2.49
N TYR A 432 -14.49 -28.36 3.74
CA TYR A 432 -14.89 -29.71 4.14
C TYR A 432 -16.03 -30.32 3.28
N ARG A 433 -15.88 -31.61 2.93
CA ARG A 433 -16.69 -32.43 1.97
C ARG A 433 -16.37 -32.25 0.48
N GLY A 434 -15.22 -31.66 0.15
CA GLY A 434 -14.76 -31.55 -1.24
C GLY A 434 -15.45 -30.42 -2.01
N TYR A 435 -16.02 -29.44 -1.31
CA TYR A 435 -16.52 -28.23 -1.95
C TYR A 435 -15.35 -27.29 -2.17
N THR A 436 -15.03 -27.05 -3.43
CA THR A 436 -14.05 -26.06 -3.84
C THR A 436 -14.79 -24.86 -4.39
N LEU A 437 -14.46 -23.68 -3.88
CA LEU A 437 -14.95 -22.41 -4.37
C LEU A 437 -13.80 -21.64 -5.00
N ASP A 438 -13.95 -21.32 -6.28
CA ASP A 438 -13.04 -20.43 -6.98
C ASP A 438 -13.55 -18.98 -6.88
N GLU A 439 -12.80 -18.18 -6.15
CA GLU A 439 -12.99 -16.76 -5.89
C GLU A 439 -12.00 -15.96 -6.73
N PRO A 440 -12.38 -15.53 -7.96
CA PRO A 440 -11.54 -14.62 -8.70
C PRO A 440 -11.49 -13.27 -7.98
N LEU A 441 -10.31 -12.93 -7.48
CA LEU A 441 -9.95 -11.58 -7.05
C LEU A 441 -9.66 -10.75 -8.30
N GLU A 442 -10.44 -9.70 -8.53
CA GLU A 442 -10.22 -8.76 -9.63
C GLU A 442 -9.93 -7.38 -9.06
N TYR A 443 -8.81 -6.81 -9.51
CA TYR A 443 -8.45 -5.43 -9.20
C TYR A 443 -8.39 -4.62 -10.48
N LYS A 444 -9.20 -3.57 -10.54
CA LYS A 444 -9.12 -2.58 -11.62
C LYS A 444 -8.45 -1.32 -11.08
N TYR A 445 -7.35 -0.98 -11.70
CA TYR A 445 -6.58 0.21 -11.41
C TYR A 445 -7.03 1.34 -12.35
N SER A 446 -7.38 2.50 -11.80
CA SER A 446 -7.70 3.69 -12.59
C SER A 446 -7.38 4.94 -11.81
N ARG A 447 -6.37 5.70 -12.27
CA ARG A 447 -5.92 6.91 -11.58
C ARG A 447 -5.61 8.04 -12.54
N LEU A 448 -6.07 9.24 -12.20
CA LEU A 448 -5.75 10.49 -12.88
C LEU A 448 -4.82 11.31 -11.98
N TYR A 449 -3.67 11.69 -12.50
CA TYR A 449 -2.69 12.54 -11.83
C TYR A 449 -2.66 13.89 -12.51
N ILE A 450 -2.63 14.94 -11.70
CA ILE A 450 -2.48 16.31 -12.16
C ILE A 450 -1.36 16.93 -11.34
N SER A 451 -0.30 17.37 -12.02
CA SER A 451 0.77 18.12 -11.38
C SER A 451 0.92 19.50 -11.98
N MET A 452 1.36 20.43 -11.16
CA MET A 452 1.76 21.76 -11.57
C MET A 452 3.06 22.12 -10.89
N GLY A 453 3.80 23.02 -11.50
CA GLY A 453 4.90 23.66 -10.80
C GLY A 453 5.33 24.97 -11.43
N MET A 454 6.26 25.61 -10.73
CA MET A 454 6.73 26.94 -11.04
C MET A 454 8.23 27.08 -10.77
N LEU A 455 8.92 27.80 -11.66
CA LEU A 455 10.29 28.27 -11.51
C LEU A 455 10.30 29.67 -10.91
N PHE A 456 11.25 29.93 -10.01
CA PHE A 456 11.46 31.22 -9.36
C PHE A 456 12.73 31.91 -9.83
#